data_AF-A0A5E6M9A2-F1
#
_entry.id   AF-A0A5E6M9A2-F1
#
_cell.length_a   1.000
_cell.length_b   1.000
_cell.length_c   1.000
_cell.angle_alpha   90.00
_cell.angle_beta   90.00
_cell.angle_gamma   90.00
#
_symmetry.space_group_name_H-M   'P 1'
#
loop_
_entity.id
_entity.type
_entity.pdbx_description
1 polymer ?
#
loop_
_entity_poly.entity_id
_entity_poly.type
_entity_poly.pdbx_seq_one_letter_code
_entity_poly.pdbx_strand_id
1 'polypeptide(L)'
;MSRIVVEDGRLITAGGATSYLNLLLWLAEKFLGRARALSAARFTLIDPERDSQLPFMVRGKRQGHGDRVVQKAQELLAADPEKPLSFAKLAASCGVSPRTLLRRFQTALGESPREYRQTLRIEKAKELLEESDRTIEEIVAEVGYDDSRSFRRLFLQRVGISPRHYRRKFQITPAREKSQSAGR
;
A
#
# COMPACT_ATOMS: atom_id res chain seq x y z
N MET A 1 3.97 -3.85 -9.85
CA MET A 1 4.71 -2.80 -10.58
C MET A 1 4.79 -1.58 -9.69
N SER A 2 5.98 -1.16 -9.27
CA SER A 2 6.16 -0.01 -8.37
C SER A 2 6.46 1.29 -9.12
N ARG A 3 7.13 1.21 -10.27
CA ARG A 3 7.54 2.39 -11.06
C ARG A 3 6.40 2.92 -11.93
N ILE A 4 6.35 4.23 -12.10
CA ILE A 4 5.36 4.90 -12.95
C ILE A 4 5.61 4.67 -14.44
N VAL A 5 6.89 4.68 -14.86
CA VAL A 5 7.34 4.42 -16.24
C VAL A 5 8.22 3.18 -16.26
N VAL A 6 7.98 2.28 -17.21
CA VAL A 6 8.75 1.04 -17.42
C VAL A 6 9.13 0.92 -18.89
N GLU A 7 10.38 0.52 -19.13
CA GLU A 7 10.91 0.20 -20.46
C GLU A 7 11.23 -1.29 -20.52
N ASP A 8 10.77 -1.96 -21.57
CA ASP A 8 11.11 -3.34 -21.92
C ASP A 8 11.46 -3.41 -23.42
N GLY A 9 12.77 -3.41 -23.70
CA GLY A 9 13.30 -3.38 -25.06
C GLY A 9 12.85 -2.13 -25.83
N ARG A 10 11.93 -2.32 -26.78
CA ARG A 10 11.38 -1.23 -27.61
C ARG A 10 10.04 -0.69 -27.12
N LEU A 11 9.48 -1.28 -26.08
CA LEU A 11 8.19 -0.88 -25.53
C LEU A 11 8.43 -0.05 -24.27
N ILE A 12 7.80 1.13 -24.24
CA ILE A 12 7.80 2.00 -23.06
C ILE A 12 6.34 2.21 -22.68
N THR A 13 6.02 1.96 -21.41
CA THR A 13 4.66 2.12 -20.90
C THR A 13 4.67 2.90 -19.60
N ALA A 14 3.53 3.53 -19.30
CA ALA A 14 3.31 4.23 -18.05
C ALA A 14 1.95 3.83 -17.45
N GLY A 15 1.88 3.67 -16.14
CA GLY A 15 0.67 3.22 -15.44
C GLY A 15 -0.01 4.30 -14.61
N GLY A 16 -1.32 4.47 -14.79
CA GLY A 16 -2.16 5.44 -14.09
C GLY A 16 -2.62 6.59 -14.99
N ALA A 17 -3.78 7.19 -14.69
CA ALA A 17 -4.44 8.16 -15.57
C ALA A 17 -3.57 9.36 -15.98
N THR A 18 -2.71 9.84 -15.08
CA THR A 18 -1.82 10.99 -15.33
C THR A 18 -0.35 10.61 -15.49
N SER A 19 -0.06 9.32 -15.67
CA SER A 19 1.33 8.81 -15.76
C SER A 19 2.04 9.19 -17.07
N TYR A 20 1.27 9.50 -18.11
CA TYR A 20 1.80 9.98 -19.38
C TYR A 20 2.66 11.26 -19.22
N LEU A 21 2.37 12.09 -18.21
CA LEU A 21 3.16 13.28 -17.89
C LEU A 21 4.60 12.93 -17.48
N ASN A 22 4.76 11.88 -16.67
CA ASN A 22 6.09 11.37 -16.30
C ASN A 22 6.77 10.68 -17.49
N LEU A 23 5.99 10.01 -18.35
CA LEU A 23 6.52 9.44 -19.59
C LEU A 23 7.08 10.52 -20.52
N LEU A 24 6.39 11.66 -20.67
CA LEU A 24 6.86 12.79 -21.47
C LEU A 24 8.20 13.34 -20.95
N LEU A 25 8.33 13.53 -19.63
CA LEU A 25 9.59 13.97 -19.03
C LEU A 25 10.70 12.94 -19.21
N TRP A 26 10.38 11.65 -19.07
CA TRP A 26 11.32 10.55 -19.28
C TRP A 26 11.82 10.50 -20.73
N LEU A 27 10.92 10.67 -21.71
CA LEU A 27 11.28 10.75 -23.13
C LEU A 27 12.13 11.97 -23.43
N ALA A 28 11.77 13.14 -22.87
CA ALA A 28 12.57 14.35 -22.98
C ALA A 28 13.99 14.15 -22.42
N GLU A 29 14.13 13.49 -21.28
CA GLU A 29 15.45 13.20 -20.71
C GLU A 29 16.23 12.23 -21.60
N LYS A 30 15.59 11.17 -22.08
CA LYS A 30 16.22 10.14 -22.92
C LYS A 30 16.71 10.67 -24.27
N PHE A 31 15.92 11.52 -24.93
CA PHE A 31 16.22 11.97 -26.29
C PHE A 31 16.80 13.39 -26.37
N LEU A 32 16.51 14.25 -25.40
CA LEU A 32 16.92 15.66 -25.40
C LEU A 32 17.89 16.01 -24.26
N GLY A 33 18.12 15.08 -23.32
CA GLY A 33 19.01 15.25 -22.17
C GLY A 33 18.33 15.86 -20.95
N ARG A 34 18.91 15.57 -19.77
CA ARG A 34 18.36 15.93 -18.46
C ARG A 34 18.08 17.43 -18.28
N ALA A 35 18.96 18.30 -18.77
CA ALA A 35 18.78 19.75 -18.63
C ALA A 35 17.48 20.25 -19.28
N ARG A 36 17.16 19.76 -20.49
CA ARG A 36 15.94 20.14 -21.21
C ARG A 36 14.70 19.51 -20.58
N ALA A 37 14.80 18.27 -20.11
CA ALA A 37 13.72 17.63 -19.37
C ALA A 37 13.35 18.39 -18.08
N LEU A 38 14.34 18.85 -17.32
CA LEU A 38 14.10 19.66 -16.12
C LEU A 38 13.53 21.04 -16.44
N SER A 39 13.94 21.66 -17.56
CA SER A 39 13.31 22.90 -18.03
C SER A 39 11.84 22.68 -18.42
N ALA A 40 11.53 21.59 -19.13
CA ALA A 40 10.16 21.21 -19.45
C ALA A 40 9.34 20.95 -18.17
N ALA A 41 9.87 20.17 -17.22
CA ALA A 41 9.23 19.90 -15.94
C ALA A 41 8.84 21.18 -15.17
N ARG A 42 9.76 22.15 -15.12
CA ARG A 42 9.49 23.47 -14.52
C ARG A 42 8.43 24.26 -15.28
N PHE A 43 8.50 24.28 -16.60
CA PHE A 43 7.53 24.97 -17.44
C PHE A 43 6.11 24.38 -17.30
N THR A 44 6.01 23.06 -17.23
CA THR A 44 4.74 22.33 -17.14
C THR A 44 4.29 22.04 -15.71
N LEU A 45 5.06 22.46 -14.70
CA LEU A 45 4.82 22.19 -13.28
C LEU A 45 4.61 20.70 -12.96
N ILE A 46 5.34 19.82 -13.64
CA ILE A 46 5.31 18.37 -13.40
C ILE A 46 6.47 18.03 -12.45
N ASP A 47 6.16 17.36 -11.34
CA ASP A 47 7.17 16.84 -10.43
C ASP A 47 7.90 15.62 -11.06
N PRO A 48 9.20 15.75 -11.41
CA PRO A 48 9.97 14.65 -11.97
C PRO A 48 10.27 13.55 -10.94
N GLU A 49 10.15 13.83 -9.63
CA GLU A 49 10.39 12.86 -8.55
C GLU A 49 9.18 11.97 -8.26
N ARG A 50 8.04 12.21 -8.92
CA ARG A 50 6.89 11.28 -8.90
C ARG A 50 7.20 10.05 -9.74
N ASP A 51 7.98 9.12 -9.21
CA ASP A 51 8.45 7.91 -9.90
C ASP A 51 7.79 6.61 -9.43
N SER A 52 7.05 6.65 -8.32
CA SER A 52 6.42 5.48 -7.69
C SER A 52 4.90 5.59 -7.60
N GLN A 53 4.22 4.48 -7.92
CA GLN A 53 2.77 4.31 -7.76
C GLN A 53 2.39 3.82 -6.36
N LEU A 54 3.34 3.22 -5.62
CA LEU A 54 3.05 2.50 -4.37
C LEU A 54 2.27 3.32 -3.33
N PRO A 55 2.56 4.63 -3.12
CA PRO A 55 1.82 5.42 -2.13
C PRO A 55 0.34 5.61 -2.49
N PHE A 56 -0.02 5.47 -3.76
CA PHE A 56 -1.39 5.69 -4.26
C PHE A 56 -2.16 4.39 -4.43
N MET A 57 -1.51 3.23 -4.28
CA MET A 57 -2.17 1.95 -4.40
C MET A 57 -3.07 1.72 -3.19
N VAL A 58 -4.38 1.62 -3.43
CA VAL A 58 -5.35 1.10 -2.47
C VAL A 58 -5.64 -0.34 -2.84
N ARG A 59 -5.45 -1.27 -1.90
CA ARG A 59 -5.75 -2.66 -2.18
C ARG A 59 -7.24 -2.92 -1.99
N GLY A 60 -7.97 -2.98 -3.10
CA GLY A 60 -9.36 -3.46 -3.09
C GLY A 60 -9.46 -4.91 -2.62
N LYS A 61 -10.64 -5.32 -2.15
CA LYS A 61 -10.93 -6.74 -1.86
C LYS A 61 -10.75 -7.52 -3.16
N ARG A 62 -9.71 -8.37 -3.25
CA ARG A 62 -9.55 -9.32 -4.36
C ARG A 62 -10.60 -10.41 -4.22
N GLN A 63 -11.81 -10.10 -4.69
CA GLN A 63 -12.90 -11.05 -4.83
C GLN A 63 -12.98 -11.52 -6.30
N GLY A 64 -13.53 -12.71 -6.53
CA GLY A 64 -13.75 -13.24 -7.88
C GLY A 64 -12.88 -14.41 -8.31
N HIS A 65 -12.00 -14.96 -7.45
CA HIS A 65 -11.22 -16.18 -7.75
C HIS A 65 -12.01 -17.49 -7.61
N GLY A 66 -13.30 -17.45 -7.22
CA GLY A 66 -14.19 -18.61 -7.12
C GLY A 66 -13.92 -19.62 -5.99
N ASP A 67 -12.72 -19.66 -5.42
CA ASP A 67 -12.38 -20.59 -4.31
C ASP A 67 -13.04 -20.18 -2.97
N ARG A 68 -14.11 -20.90 -2.57
CA ARG A 68 -14.83 -20.67 -1.30
C ARG A 68 -13.99 -20.86 -0.04
N VAL A 69 -12.99 -21.74 -0.06
CA VAL A 69 -12.09 -21.96 1.09
C VAL A 69 -11.23 -20.73 1.30
N VAL A 70 -10.72 -20.14 0.20
CA VAL A 70 -9.93 -18.91 0.25
C VAL A 70 -10.80 -17.71 0.65
N GLN A 71 -12.03 -17.59 0.15
CA GLN A 71 -12.97 -16.53 0.56
C GLN A 71 -13.23 -16.56 2.07
N LYS A 72 -13.57 -17.73 2.61
CA LYS A 72 -13.79 -17.90 4.06
C LYS A 72 -12.55 -17.53 4.87
N ALA A 73 -11.37 -17.93 4.42
CA ALA A 73 -10.12 -17.55 5.08
C ALA A 73 -9.83 -16.04 4.98
N GLN A 74 -10.15 -15.39 3.86
CA GLN A 74 -10.03 -13.93 3.71
C GLN A 74 -10.94 -13.20 4.70
N GLU A 75 -12.19 -13.67 4.88
CA GLU A 75 -13.14 -13.12 5.85
C GLU A 75 -12.61 -13.26 7.28
N LEU A 76 -12.14 -14.45 7.66
CA LEU A 76 -11.56 -14.70 8.98
C LEU A 76 -10.31 -13.83 9.25
N LEU A 77 -9.47 -13.61 8.23
CA LEU A 77 -8.29 -12.75 8.35
C LEU A 77 -8.63 -11.26 8.39
N ALA A 78 -9.70 -10.84 7.72
CA ALA A 78 -10.16 -9.45 7.69
C ALA A 78 -10.94 -9.04 8.94
N ALA A 79 -11.55 -10.00 9.65
CA ALA A 79 -12.29 -9.73 10.88
C ALA A 79 -11.38 -9.24 12.02
N ASP A 80 -10.20 -9.86 12.19
CA ASP A 80 -9.24 -9.53 13.27
C ASP A 80 -7.79 -9.58 12.76
N PRO A 81 -7.36 -8.69 11.86
CA PRO A 81 -6.02 -8.73 11.28
C PRO A 81 -4.90 -8.59 12.32
N GLU A 82 -5.12 -7.84 13.40
CA GLU A 82 -4.17 -7.52 14.48
C GLU A 82 -3.89 -8.69 15.42
N LYS A 83 -4.80 -9.65 15.56
CA LYS A 83 -4.61 -10.82 16.45
C LYS A 83 -3.52 -11.77 15.94
N PRO A 84 -2.83 -12.52 16.82
CA PRO A 84 -1.86 -13.54 16.41
C PRO A 84 -2.49 -14.61 15.51
N LEU A 85 -1.83 -14.93 14.39
CA LEU A 85 -2.34 -15.90 13.42
C LEU A 85 -1.79 -17.29 13.76
N SER A 86 -2.68 -18.17 14.20
CA SER A 86 -2.39 -19.60 14.18
C SER A 86 -2.80 -20.18 12.84
N PHE A 87 -1.81 -20.55 12.03
CA PHE A 87 -2.07 -21.08 10.69
C PHE A 87 -2.83 -22.41 10.73
N ALA A 88 -2.56 -23.24 11.74
CA ALA A 88 -3.29 -24.47 11.99
C ALA A 88 -4.78 -24.20 12.31
N LYS A 89 -5.08 -23.23 13.18
CA LYS A 89 -6.47 -22.85 13.48
C LYS A 89 -7.19 -22.27 12.27
N LEU A 90 -6.54 -21.41 11.49
CA LEU A 90 -7.13 -20.86 10.27
C LEU A 90 -7.51 -21.98 9.28
N ALA A 91 -6.61 -22.93 9.06
CA ALA A 91 -6.86 -24.07 8.18
C ALA A 91 -7.99 -24.96 8.69
N ALA A 92 -8.01 -25.26 9.99
CA ALA A 92 -9.08 -26.02 10.63
C ALA A 92 -10.44 -25.33 10.51
N SER A 93 -10.53 -24.02 10.75
CA SER A 93 -11.76 -23.23 10.55
C SER A 93 -12.25 -23.25 9.10
N CYS A 94 -11.35 -23.48 8.14
CA CYS A 94 -11.66 -23.61 6.72
C CYS A 94 -11.91 -25.07 6.27
N GLY A 95 -11.81 -26.04 7.18
CA GLY A 95 -12.03 -27.47 6.89
C GLY A 95 -10.95 -28.10 6.02
N VAL A 96 -9.72 -27.57 6.04
CA VAL A 96 -8.62 -28.06 5.19
C VAL A 96 -7.32 -28.18 5.98
N SER A 97 -6.36 -28.95 5.45
CA SER A 97 -5.01 -28.97 6.01
C SER A 97 -4.25 -27.66 5.73
N PRO A 98 -3.26 -27.27 6.57
CA PRO A 98 -2.44 -26.07 6.35
C PRO A 98 -1.77 -26.03 4.97
N ARG A 99 -1.26 -27.17 4.50
CA ARG A 99 -0.65 -27.31 3.16
C ARG A 99 -1.66 -27.03 2.05
N THR A 100 -2.89 -27.52 2.20
CA THR A 100 -3.97 -27.31 1.22
C THR A 100 -4.38 -25.84 1.20
N LEU A 101 -4.53 -25.21 2.37
CA LEU A 101 -4.87 -23.80 2.45
C LEU A 101 -3.82 -22.92 1.78
N LEU A 102 -2.53 -23.16 2.05
CA LEU A 102 -1.43 -22.41 1.44
C LEU A 102 -1.44 -22.53 -0.09
N ARG A 103 -1.58 -23.74 -0.61
CA ARG A 103 -1.63 -23.99 -2.07
C ARG A 103 -2.82 -23.27 -2.72
N ARG A 104 -4.00 -23.35 -2.10
CA ARG A 104 -5.22 -22.68 -2.61
C ARG A 104 -5.07 -21.16 -2.61
N PHE A 105 -4.50 -20.58 -1.54
CA PHE A 105 -4.19 -19.15 -1.48
C PHE A 105 -3.24 -18.71 -2.59
N GLN A 106 -2.14 -19.45 -2.79
CA GLN A 106 -1.17 -19.14 -3.83
C GLN A 106 -1.82 -19.20 -5.22
N THR A 107 -2.69 -20.19 -5.45
CA THR A 107 -3.40 -20.37 -6.73
C THR A 107 -4.42 -19.25 -6.98
N ALA A 108 -5.18 -18.89 -5.94
CA ALA A 108 -6.30 -17.94 -6.06
C ALA A 108 -5.86 -16.47 -6.02
N LEU A 109 -4.84 -16.14 -5.22
CA LEU A 109 -4.45 -14.75 -4.92
C LEU A 109 -2.99 -14.44 -5.30
N GLY A 110 -2.17 -15.45 -5.58
CA GLY A 110 -0.74 -15.29 -5.86
C GLY A 110 0.11 -14.99 -4.61
N GLU A 111 -0.46 -15.14 -3.41
CA GLU A 111 0.22 -14.84 -2.15
C GLU A 111 -0.20 -15.81 -1.04
N SER A 112 0.59 -15.88 0.02
CA SER A 112 0.28 -16.67 1.21
C SER A 112 -0.72 -15.97 2.15
N PRO A 113 -1.41 -16.73 3.02
CA PRO A 113 -2.27 -16.17 4.07
C PRO A 113 -1.57 -15.17 4.98
N ARG A 114 -0.27 -15.38 5.25
CA ARG A 114 0.56 -14.48 6.06
C ARG A 114 0.77 -13.14 5.35
N GLU A 115 1.08 -13.16 4.07
CA GLU A 115 1.27 -11.94 3.25
C GLU A 115 -0.04 -11.19 3.05
N TYR A 116 -1.14 -11.91 2.87
CA TYR A 116 -2.48 -11.32 2.81
C TYR A 116 -2.80 -10.57 4.11
N ARG A 117 -2.63 -11.22 5.28
CA ARG A 117 -2.83 -10.58 6.58
C ARG A 117 -1.91 -9.38 6.79
N GLN A 118 -0.65 -9.51 6.42
CA GLN A 118 0.31 -8.41 6.48
C GLN A 118 -0.16 -7.21 5.67
N THR A 119 -0.79 -7.46 4.52
CA THR A 119 -1.34 -6.39 3.70
C THR A 119 -2.58 -5.76 4.33
N LEU A 120 -3.48 -6.56 4.90
CA LEU A 120 -4.64 -6.02 5.65
C LEU A 120 -4.20 -5.06 6.76
N ARG A 121 -3.14 -5.42 7.52
CA ARG A 121 -2.59 -4.54 8.56
C ARG A 121 -2.00 -3.25 8.00
N ILE A 122 -1.35 -3.30 6.83
CA ILE A 122 -0.81 -2.11 6.18
C ILE A 122 -1.93 -1.20 5.68
N GLU A 123 -2.97 -1.75 5.06
CA GLU A 123 -4.15 -0.96 4.66
C GLU A 123 -4.83 -0.35 5.88
N LYS A 124 -5.00 -1.10 6.98
CA LYS A 124 -5.54 -0.55 8.23
C LYS A 124 -4.67 0.58 8.80
N ALA A 125 -3.35 0.43 8.74
CA ALA A 125 -2.45 1.50 9.15
C ALA A 125 -2.58 2.74 8.27
N LYS A 126 -2.76 2.58 6.95
CA LYS A 126 -2.99 3.71 6.03
C LYS A 126 -4.28 4.46 6.39
N GLU A 127 -5.39 3.75 6.60
CA GLU A 127 -6.65 4.34 7.09
C GLU A 127 -6.42 5.16 8.37
N LEU A 128 -5.77 4.58 9.38
CA LEU A 128 -5.50 5.27 10.65
C LEU A 128 -4.56 6.48 10.49
N LEU A 129 -3.60 6.43 9.56
CA LEU A 129 -2.72 7.55 9.25
C LEU A 129 -3.46 8.69 8.54
N GLU A 130 -4.48 8.37 7.75
CA GLU A 130 -5.29 9.32 6.99
C GLU A 130 -6.38 9.98 7.86
N GLU A 131 -7.01 9.22 8.74
CA GLU A 131 -8.23 9.60 9.45
C GLU A 131 -8.01 10.04 10.92
N SER A 132 -6.83 9.78 11.50
CA SER A 132 -6.59 10.01 12.93
C SER A 132 -5.28 10.75 13.24
N ASP A 133 -5.27 11.41 14.41
CA ASP A 133 -4.08 12.09 14.97
C ASP A 133 -3.23 11.17 15.85
N ARG A 134 -3.54 9.86 15.91
CA ARG A 134 -2.80 8.90 16.73
C ARG A 134 -1.32 8.92 16.40
N THR A 135 -0.47 8.75 17.40
CA THR A 135 0.98 8.61 17.20
C THR A 135 1.28 7.38 16.34
N ILE A 136 2.46 7.36 15.72
CA ILE A 136 2.86 6.22 14.88
C ILE A 136 2.96 4.96 15.76
N GLU A 137 3.39 5.11 17.00
CA GLU A 137 3.53 4.06 18.00
C GLU A 137 2.17 3.46 18.40
N GLU A 138 1.14 4.28 18.61
CA GLU A 138 -0.23 3.80 18.85
C GLU A 138 -0.78 3.00 17.65
N ILE A 139 -0.58 3.51 16.43
CA ILE A 139 -1.02 2.81 15.21
C ILE A 139 -0.31 1.46 15.05
N VAL A 140 1.00 1.41 15.33
CA VAL A 140 1.79 0.16 15.28
C VAL A 140 1.20 -0.89 16.22
N ALA A 141 0.89 -0.51 17.46
CA ALA A 141 0.30 -1.40 18.44
C ALA A 141 -1.11 -1.85 17.99
N GLU A 142 -1.93 -0.92 17.51
CA GLU A 142 -3.30 -1.18 17.07
C GLU A 142 -3.37 -2.14 15.88
N VAL A 143 -2.45 -2.04 14.92
CA VAL A 143 -2.37 -2.98 13.79
C VAL A 143 -1.66 -4.30 14.14
N GLY A 144 -1.33 -4.50 15.41
CA GLY A 144 -0.85 -5.77 15.97
C GLY A 144 0.63 -6.06 15.76
N TYR A 145 1.49 -5.03 15.74
CA TYR A 145 2.94 -5.18 15.71
C TYR A 145 3.55 -4.77 17.05
N ASP A 146 4.40 -5.63 17.61
CA ASP A 146 5.13 -5.32 18.85
C ASP A 146 6.38 -4.46 18.59
N ASP A 147 7.01 -4.64 17.43
CA ASP A 147 8.21 -3.90 17.02
C ASP A 147 7.90 -2.82 15.97
N SER A 148 7.93 -1.57 16.43
CA SER A 148 7.81 -0.37 15.59
C SER A 148 8.85 -0.30 14.47
N ARG A 149 10.08 -0.80 14.68
CA ARG A 149 11.14 -0.75 13.67
C ARG A 149 10.83 -1.70 12.53
N SER A 150 10.42 -2.93 12.85
CA SER A 150 9.96 -3.92 11.89
C SER A 150 8.74 -3.45 11.11
N PHE A 151 7.76 -2.84 11.78
CA PHE A 151 6.61 -2.26 11.11
C PHE A 151 7.01 -1.14 10.13
N ARG A 152 7.84 -0.18 10.55
CA ARG A 152 8.27 0.92 9.68
C ARG A 152 9.01 0.43 8.44
N ARG A 153 9.90 -0.55 8.59
CA ARG A 153 10.62 -1.18 7.47
C ARG A 153 9.65 -1.84 6.50
N LEU A 154 8.70 -2.60 7.04
CA LEU A 154 7.68 -3.25 6.23
C LEU A 154 6.79 -2.25 5.50
N PHE A 155 6.31 -1.22 6.19
CA PHE A 155 5.46 -0.18 5.61
C PHE A 155 6.19 0.52 4.47
N LEU A 156 7.46 0.92 4.70
CA LEU A 156 8.30 1.50 3.65
C LEU A 156 8.44 0.57 2.44
N GLN A 157 8.67 -0.73 2.67
CA GLN A 157 8.77 -1.72 1.59
C GLN A 157 7.47 -1.87 0.79
N ARG A 158 6.31 -1.84 1.46
CA ARG A 158 5.00 -2.08 0.82
C ARG A 158 4.38 -0.82 0.20
N VAL A 159 4.62 0.34 0.79
CA VAL A 159 4.00 1.62 0.44
C VAL A 159 4.97 2.55 -0.30
N GLY A 160 6.28 2.30 -0.22
CA GLY A 160 7.32 3.08 -0.89
C GLY A 160 7.74 4.36 -0.15
N ILE A 161 7.01 4.76 0.89
CA ILE A 161 7.34 5.90 1.76
C ILE A 161 7.11 5.56 3.23
N SER A 162 7.72 6.32 4.14
CA SER A 162 7.57 6.09 5.58
C SER A 162 6.15 6.46 6.07
N PRO A 163 5.67 5.88 7.20
CA PRO A 163 4.37 6.23 7.77
C PRO A 163 4.17 7.73 8.00
N ARG A 164 5.20 8.43 8.49
CA ARG A 164 5.15 9.89 8.71
C ARG A 164 5.01 10.66 7.40
N HIS A 165 5.72 10.25 6.34
CA HIS A 165 5.59 10.88 5.03
C HIS A 165 4.21 10.59 4.43
N TYR A 166 3.72 9.36 4.58
CA TYR A 166 2.39 8.97 4.13
C TYR A 166 1.30 9.84 4.77
N ARG A 167 1.30 9.98 6.11
CA ARG A 167 0.37 10.87 6.82
C ARG A 167 0.40 12.29 6.27
N ARG A 168 1.59 12.90 6.18
CA ARG A 168 1.73 14.27 5.67
C ARG A 168 1.11 14.46 4.27
N LYS A 169 1.10 13.41 3.45
CA LYS A 169 0.63 13.45 2.07
C LYS A 169 -0.89 13.20 1.95
N PHE A 170 -1.46 12.37 2.81
CA PHE A 170 -2.83 11.84 2.63
C PHE A 170 -3.77 12.09 3.82
N GLN A 171 -3.31 12.72 4.90
CA GLN A 171 -4.18 13.02 6.05
C GLN A 171 -5.35 13.92 5.64
N ILE A 172 -6.56 13.49 5.98
CA ILE A 172 -7.83 14.13 5.59
C ILE A 172 -8.17 15.26 6.58
N THR A 173 -7.76 15.14 7.84
CA THR A 173 -8.11 16.11 8.90
C THR A 173 -7.29 17.40 8.78
N PRO A 174 -7.93 18.59 8.68
CA PRO A 174 -7.21 19.85 8.78
C PRO A 174 -6.68 20.03 10.21
N ALA A 175 -5.38 20.27 10.35
CA ALA A 175 -4.66 20.45 11.61
C ALA A 175 -5.07 21.70 12.44
N ARG A 176 -6.30 22.24 12.30
CA ARG A 176 -6.70 23.53 12.89
C ARG A 176 -8.07 23.62 13.57
N GLU A 177 -8.95 22.62 13.55
CA GLU A 177 -10.30 22.81 14.16
C GLU A 177 -10.41 22.50 15.66
N LYS A 178 -9.37 21.94 16.30
CA LYS A 178 -9.44 21.54 17.73
C LYS A 178 -9.11 22.64 18.75
N SER A 179 -8.89 23.90 18.33
CA SER A 179 -8.51 25.01 19.24
C SER A 179 -9.62 26.02 19.55
N GLN A 180 -10.87 25.85 19.06
CA GLN A 180 -11.94 26.83 19.28
C GLN A 180 -13.13 26.36 20.14
N SER A 181 -13.15 25.15 20.68
CA SER A 181 -14.27 24.68 21.52
C SER A 181 -13.98 24.60 23.04
N ALA A 182 -12.83 25.11 23.51
CA ALA A 182 -12.48 25.15 24.94
C ALA A 182 -12.49 26.58 25.51
N GLY A 183 -13.39 27.43 25.01
CA GLY A 183 -13.55 28.81 25.46
C GLY A 183 -15.02 29.24 25.42
N ARG A 184 -15.82 28.66 26.31
CA ARG A 184 -17.06 29.24 26.83
C ARG A 184 -17.20 28.88 28.29
#